data_AF-A0A846EVZ9-F1
#
_entry.id   AF-A0A846EVZ9-F1
#
_cell.length_a   1.000
_cell.length_b   1.000
_cell.length_c   1.000
_cell.angle_alpha   90.00
_cell.angle_beta   90.00
_cell.angle_gamma   90.00
#
_symmetry.space_group_name_H-M   'P 1'
#
loop_
_entity.id
_entity.type
_entity.pdbx_description
1 polymer ?
#
loop_
_entity_poly.entity_id
_entity_poly.type
_entity_poly.pdbx_seq_one_letter_code
_entity_poly.pdbx_strand_id
1 'polypeptide(L)'
;MFVSTTEAASLLSISTQRVRVLLKEGRIQGARKINNRAWVIPLHQGMPRIHRRRKGPKPRWCSHQRCGKNTVHFNRNHIGINTTKKNTDLTILSVKEGSSNLATGH
;
A
#
# COMPACT_ATOMS: atom_id res chain seq x y z
N MET A 1 14.89 -12.45 -5.31
CA MET A 1 14.98 -11.26 -6.19
C MET A 1 15.60 -10.12 -5.40
N PHE A 2 16.44 -9.32 -6.05
CA PHE A 2 17.06 -8.14 -5.45
C PHE A 2 16.58 -6.88 -6.15
N VAL A 3 16.43 -5.80 -5.39
CA VAL A 3 15.98 -4.50 -5.91
C VAL A 3 16.92 -3.37 -5.51
N SER A 4 16.86 -2.32 -6.31
CA SER A 4 17.53 -1.04 -6.05
C SER A 4 16.85 -0.26 -4.92
N THR A 5 17.52 0.78 -4.44
CA THR A 5 16.96 1.66 -3.39
C THR A 5 15.69 2.39 -3.85
N THR A 6 15.62 2.74 -5.13
CA THR A 6 14.47 3.42 -5.75
C THR A 6 13.25 2.50 -5.84
N GLU A 7 13.44 1.27 -6.31
CA GLU A 7 12.36 0.27 -6.34
C GLU A 7 11.88 -0.09 -4.94
N ALA A 8 12.80 -0.27 -4.00
CA ALA A 8 12.44 -0.52 -2.60
C ALA A 8 11.63 0.64 -2.00
N ALA A 9 11.93 1.89 -2.35
CA ALA A 9 11.18 3.06 -1.91
C ALA A 9 9.73 3.02 -2.41
N SER A 10 9.54 2.68 -3.69
CA SER A 10 8.21 2.50 -4.29
C SER A 10 7.42 1.39 -3.60
N LEU A 11 8.04 0.23 -3.35
CA LEU A 11 7.39 -0.90 -2.67
C LEU A 11 6.96 -0.57 -1.23
N LEU A 12 7.76 0.22 -0.52
CA LEU A 12 7.51 0.60 0.87
C LEU A 12 6.64 1.86 1.01
N SER A 13 6.35 2.55 -0.10
CA SER A 13 5.67 3.85 -0.14
C SER A 13 6.32 4.89 0.77
N ILE A 14 7.65 4.98 0.72
CA ILE A 14 8.45 5.97 1.47
C ILE A 14 9.47 6.65 0.57
N SER A 15 10.02 7.79 1.01
CA SER A 15 11.05 8.48 0.26
C SER A 15 12.34 7.66 0.16
N THR A 16 13.06 7.81 -0.96
CA THR A 16 14.38 7.18 -1.17
C THR A 16 15.39 7.58 -0.08
N GLN A 17 15.32 8.84 0.38
CA GLN A 17 16.10 9.32 1.53
C GLN A 17 15.82 8.50 2.79
N ARG A 18 14.54 8.20 3.07
CA ARG A 18 14.19 7.39 4.25
C ARG A 18 14.70 5.96 4.12
N VAL A 19 14.65 5.36 2.94
CA VAL A 19 15.27 4.04 2.69
C VAL A 19 16.78 4.09 2.97
N ARG A 20 17.49 5.13 2.52
CA ARG A 20 18.92 5.30 2.81
C ARG A 20 19.21 5.40 4.30
N VAL A 21 18.35 6.08 5.07
CA VAL A 21 18.46 6.12 6.54
C VAL A 21 18.28 4.73 7.13
N LEU A 22 17.28 3.96 6.69
CA LEU A 22 17.05 2.58 7.17
C LEU A 22 18.22 1.64 6.82
N LEU A 23 18.87 1.85 5.68
CA LEU A 23 20.07 1.12 5.28
C LEU A 23 21.27 1.48 6.17
N LYS A 24 21.48 2.77 6.45
CA LYS A 24 22.52 3.23 7.38
C LYS A 24 22.29 2.71 8.81
N GLU A 25 21.03 2.62 9.24
CA GLU A 25 20.64 2.05 10.54
C GLU A 25 20.75 0.51 10.56
N GLY A 26 21.06 -0.16 9.44
CA GLY A 26 21.15 -1.62 9.36
C GLY A 26 19.82 -2.34 9.53
N ARG A 27 18.70 -1.66 9.26
CA ARG A 27 17.36 -2.18 9.58
C ARG A 27 16.72 -3.00 8.46
N ILE A 28 17.16 -2.80 7.22
CA ILE A 28 16.70 -3.57 6.08
C ILE A 28 17.46 -4.90 6.06
N GLN A 29 16.73 -5.99 6.23
CA GLN A 29 17.31 -7.32 6.37
C GLN A 29 18.02 -7.75 5.08
N GLY A 30 19.27 -8.21 5.20
CA GLY A 30 20.05 -8.75 4.07
C GLY A 30 20.45 -7.72 3.01
N ALA A 31 20.24 -6.42 3.26
CA ALA A 31 20.69 -5.38 2.35
C ALA A 31 22.22 -5.28 2.37
N ARG A 32 22.84 -5.23 1.18
CA ARG A 32 24.29 -5.15 1.03
C ARG A 32 24.68 -4.13 -0.02
N LYS A 33 25.90 -3.61 0.06
CA LYS A 33 26.47 -2.82 -1.02
C LYS A 33 27.17 -3.72 -2.03
N ILE A 34 26.88 -3.54 -3.31
CA ILE A 34 27.69 -4.09 -4.40
C ILE A 34 28.78 -3.08 -4.73
N ASN A 35 30.03 -3.55 -4.75
CA ASN A 35 31.22 -2.78 -5.13
C ASN A 35 31.32 -1.42 -4.40
N ASN A 36 30.88 -1.37 -3.13
CA ASN A 36 30.78 -0.17 -2.28
C ASN A 36 29.94 1.00 -2.83
N ARG A 37 29.31 0.87 -4.00
CA ARG A 37 28.60 1.97 -4.69
C ARG A 37 27.08 1.90 -4.49
N ALA A 38 26.48 0.75 -4.79
CA ALA A 38 25.02 0.63 -4.85
C ALA A 38 24.49 -0.33 -3.78
N TRP A 39 23.40 0.06 -3.12
CA TRP A 39 22.68 -0.83 -2.21
C TRP A 39 21.76 -1.75 -2.98
N VAL A 40 21.81 -3.02 -2.59
CA VAL A 40 21.01 -4.09 -3.15
C VAL A 40 20.21 -4.71 -2.01
N ILE A 41 18.90 -4.70 -2.17
CA ILE A 41 17.94 -5.04 -1.11
C ILE A 41 17.24 -6.34 -1.52
N PRO A 42 17.29 -7.40 -0.70
CA PRO A 42 16.55 -8.62 -1.00
C PRO A 42 15.06 -8.43 -0.74
N LEU A 43 14.25 -9.04 -1.60
CA LEU A 43 12.81 -9.16 -1.40
C LEU A 43 12.48 -10.51 -0.77
N HIS A 44 11.64 -10.48 0.26
CA HIS A 44 11.01 -11.66 0.84
C HIS A 44 9.51 -11.57 0.55
N GLN A 45 8.94 -12.57 -0.14
CA GLN A 45 7.53 -12.55 -0.57
C GLN A 45 7.16 -11.27 -1.35
N GLY A 46 8.08 -10.75 -2.17
CA GLY A 46 7.85 -9.53 -2.96
C GLY A 46 8.03 -8.20 -2.21
N MET A 47 8.36 -8.19 -0.92
CA MET A 47 8.58 -6.97 -0.14
C MET A 47 9.93 -6.94 0.62
N PRO A 48 10.56 -5.77 0.79
CA PRO A 48 11.70 -5.62 1.69
C PRO A 48 11.30 -5.83 3.16
N ARG A 49 12.05 -6.65 3.91
CA ARG A 49 11.85 -6.82 5.35
C ARG A 49 12.63 -5.79 6.14
N ILE A 50 11.93 -5.04 7.01
CA ILE A 50 12.53 -4.01 7.87
C ILE A 50 12.28 -4.35 9.34
N HIS A 51 13.33 -4.37 10.14
CA HIS A 51 13.23 -4.54 11.58
C HIS A 51 12.53 -3.36 12.23
N ARG A 52 11.49 -3.64 13.04
CA ARG A 52 10.81 -2.63 13.87
C ARG A 52 11.74 -2.22 15.02
N ARG A 53 11.69 -0.93 15.40
CA ARG A 53 12.29 -0.51 16.67
C ARG A 53 11.40 -0.98 17.82
N ARG A 54 12.02 -1.26 18.97
CA ARG A 54 11.30 -1.64 20.20
C ARG A 54 10.54 -0.47 20.83
N LYS A 55 11.04 0.76 20.65
CA LYS A 55 10.46 1.99 21.22
C LYS A 55 10.09 2.99 20.12
N GLY A 56 9.11 3.83 20.42
CA GLY A 56 8.65 4.92 19.57
C GLY A 56 7.43 4.58 18.70
N PRO A 57 7.00 5.53 17.85
CA PRO A 57 5.81 5.37 17.04
C PRO A 57 5.95 4.20 16.06
N LYS A 58 4.82 3.53 15.80
CA LYS A 58 4.75 2.46 14.81
C LYS A 58 5.19 3.00 13.44
N PRO A 59 5.97 2.23 12.67
CA PRO A 59 6.37 2.68 11.35
C PRO A 59 5.16 2.84 10.42
N ARG A 60 5.21 3.87 9.57
CA ARG A 60 4.18 4.15 8.56
C ARG A 60 4.44 3.48 7.20
N TRP A 61 5.57 2.78 7.02
CA TRP A 61 5.86 2.09 5.76
C TRP A 61 4.99 0.84 5.60
N CYS A 62 4.50 0.63 4.37
CA CYS A 62 3.64 -0.50 4.04
C CYS A 62 4.45 -1.80 4.08
N SER A 63 4.28 -2.60 5.14
CA SER A 63 4.89 -3.93 5.24
C SER A 63 4.03 -5.04 4.64
N HIS A 64 2.85 -4.70 4.12
CA HIS A 64 1.95 -5.57 3.39
C HIS A 64 1.34 -4.77 2.25
N GLN A 65 1.21 -5.40 1.08
CA GLN A 65 0.24 -5.01 0.04
C GLN A 65 -1.04 -4.55 0.71
N ARG A 66 -1.58 -3.41 0.26
CA ARG A 66 -2.84 -2.81 0.71
C ARG A 66 -3.83 -3.89 1.19
N CYS A 67 -3.84 -4.15 2.49
CA CYS A 67 -4.58 -5.29 3.05
C CYS A 67 -6.02 -4.88 3.39
N GLY A 68 -6.50 -3.79 2.80
CA GLY A 68 -7.91 -3.51 2.67
C GLY A 68 -8.37 -4.15 1.36
N LYS A 69 -9.26 -5.14 1.44
CA LYS A 69 -9.91 -5.66 0.23
C LYS A 69 -10.62 -4.48 -0.45
N ASN A 70 -10.34 -4.26 -1.74
CA ASN A 70 -11.16 -3.36 -2.53
C ASN A 70 -12.57 -3.96 -2.57
N THR A 71 -13.52 -3.28 -1.94
CA THR A 71 -14.89 -3.79 -1.79
C THR A 71 -15.80 -2.90 -2.61
N VAL A 72 -16.44 -3.50 -3.62
CA VAL A 72 -17.51 -2.85 -4.37
C VAL A 72 -18.82 -3.21 -3.71
N HIS A 73 -19.52 -2.23 -3.17
CA HIS A 73 -20.84 -2.41 -2.60
C HIS A 73 -21.90 -1.96 -3.60
N PHE A 74 -22.86 -2.85 -3.85
CA PHE A 74 -24.05 -2.57 -4.65
C PHE A 74 -25.24 -2.34 -3.73
N ASN A 75 -25.89 -1.18 -3.85
CA ASN A 75 -27.08 -0.88 -3.07
C ASN A 75 -28.33 -1.44 -3.76
N ARG A 76 -28.71 -2.66 -3.40
CA ARG A 76 -29.87 -3.36 -3.99
C ARG A 76 -31.18 -2.59 -3.88
N ASN A 77 -31.37 -1.83 -2.80
CA ASN A 77 -32.58 -1.03 -2.61
C ASN A 77 -32.63 0.12 -3.63
N HIS A 78 -31.50 0.79 -3.86
CA HIS A 78 -31.40 1.86 -4.85
C HIS A 78 -31.57 1.32 -6.27
N ILE A 79 -31.06 0.12 -6.59
CA ILE A 79 -31.30 -0.54 -7.89
C ILE A 79 -32.80 -0.74 -8.11
N GLY A 80 -33.51 -1.28 -7.12
CA GLY A 80 -34.96 -1.52 -7.24
C GLY A 80 -35.76 -0.23 -7.44
N ILE A 81 -35.38 0.83 -6.72
CA ILE A 81 -36.02 2.15 -6.85
C ILE A 81 -35.76 2.75 -8.23
N ASN A 82 -34.50 2.79 -8.71
CA ASN A 82 -34.17 3.35 -10.02
C ASN A 82 -34.82 2.55 -11.17
N THR A 83 -34.99 1.24 -11.01
CA THR A 83 -35.67 0.40 -12.01
C THR A 83 -37.16 0.73 -12.08
N THR A 84 -37.80 0.96 -10.93
CA THR A 84 -39.25 1.21 -10.84
C THR A 84 -39.59 2.67 -11.13
N LYS A 85 -38.74 3.60 -10.70
CA LYS A 85 -38.89 5.05 -10.84
C LYS A 85 -37.80 5.56 -11.76
N LYS A 86 -38.16 5.82 -13.03
CA LYS A 86 -37.23 6.20 -14.12
C LYS A 86 -36.51 7.56 -13.95
N ASN A 87 -36.72 8.29 -12.85
CA ASN A 87 -36.15 9.62 -12.58
C ASN A 87 -35.55 9.68 -11.16
N THR A 88 -34.74 8.70 -10.77
CA THR A 88 -34.10 8.73 -9.46
C THR A 88 -32.59 8.60 -9.62
N ASP A 89 -31.87 9.67 -9.28
CA ASP A 89 -30.40 9.74 -9.26
C ASP A 89 -29.87 9.20 -7.93
N LEU A 90 -30.28 8.00 -7.52
CA LEU A 90 -29.70 7.35 -6.34
C LEU A 90 -28.42 6.64 -6.72
N THR A 91 -27.38 6.79 -5.89
CA THR A 91 -26.10 6.11 -6.07
C THR A 91 -26.29 4.61 -5.88
N ILE A 92 -26.01 3.84 -6.93
CA ILE A 92 -26.14 2.37 -6.93
C ILE A 92 -24.86 1.70 -6.45
N LEU A 93 -23.71 2.32 -6.75
CA LEU A 93 -22.40 1.71 -6.60
C LEU A 93 -21.53 2.55 -5.67
N SER A 94 -20.87 1.91 -4.72
CA SER A 94 -19.82 2.53 -3.92
C SER A 94 -18.58 1.66 -3.89
N VAL A 95 -17.44 2.27 -4.20
CA VAL A 95 -16.12 1.62 -4.17
C VAL A 95 -15.41 2.04 -2.90
N LYS A 96 -14.97 1.05 -2.12
CA LYS A 96 -14.19 1.27 -0.90
C LYS A 96 -12.82 0.63 -1.02
N GLU A 97 -11.81 1.35 -0.56
CA GLU A 97 -10.46 0.82 -0.32
C GLU A 97 -10.25 0.76 1.18
N GLY A 98 -10.26 -0.45 1.74
CA GLY A 98 -10.27 -0.64 3.19
C GLY A 98 -11.48 0.03 3.83
N SER A 99 -11.24 0.96 4.75
CA SER A 99 -12.29 1.74 5.44
C SER A 99 -12.65 3.06 4.75
N SER A 100 -11.91 3.47 3.71
CA SER A 100 -12.13 4.73 3.00
C SER A 100 -13.01 4.56 1.76
N ASN A 101 -13.96 5.48 1.58
CA ASN A 101 -14.75 5.60 0.35
C ASN A 101 -13.88 6.23 -0.75
N LEU A 102 -13.77 5.55 -1.90
CA LEU A 102 -13.01 6.05 -3.05
C LEU A 102 -13.90 6.77 -4.06
N ALA A 103 -15.03 6.16 -4.41
CA ALA A 103 -15.92 6.67 -5.44
C ALA A 103 -17.34 6.16 -5.25
N THR A 104 -18.28 6.93 -5.75
CA THR A 104 -19.72 6.63 -5.78
C THR A 104 -20.24 6.84 -7.20
N GLY A 105 -21.10 5.94 -7.69
CA GLY A 105 -21.65 5.99 -9.04
C GLY A 105 -23.14 5.62 -9.09
N HIS A 106 -23.79 6.04 -10.17
CA HIS A 106 -25.20 5.75 -10.48
C HIS A 106 -25.31 4.56 -11.42
#